data_AF-A0A074RUC7-F1
#
_entry.id   AF-A0A074RUC7-F1
#
_cell.length_a   1.000
_cell.length_b   1.000
_cell.length_c   1.000
_cell.angle_alpha   90.00
_cell.angle_beta   90.00
_cell.angle_gamma   90.00
#
_symmetry.space_group_name_H-M   'P 1'
#
loop_
_entity.id
_entity.type
_entity.pdbx_description
1 polymer ?
#
loop_
_entity_poly.entity_id
_entity_poly.type
_entity_poly.pdbx_seq_one_letter_code
_entity_poly.pdbx_strand_id
1 'polypeptide(L)'
;MPLRFCRRQILQLLAFLSCGVLGSARSSCSARRAMKQRSSENPPLLEKHNGTRRMSRRPTLLNALEHANRAVALDTAGSVSEATEEYNRTIELLEGVLQGIGEDSSDNEESVRITKIRDSYRNRTHLLISICESRS
;
A
#
# COMPACT_ATOMS: atom_id res chain seq x y z
N MET A 1 -9.25 -17.92 -38.53
CA MET A 1 -7.96 -17.42 -39.05
C MET A 1 -7.39 -16.40 -38.06
N PRO A 2 -6.08 -16.38 -37.83
CA PRO A 2 -5.51 -16.49 -36.49
C PRO A 2 -4.91 -15.21 -35.91
N LEU A 3 -4.76 -15.26 -34.58
CA LEU A 3 -3.76 -14.64 -33.71
C LEU A 3 -2.62 -13.90 -34.42
N ARG A 4 -2.36 -12.63 -34.04
CA ARG A 4 -1.01 -12.07 -33.99
C ARG A 4 -0.94 -10.71 -33.28
N PHE A 5 -0.10 -10.69 -32.23
CA PHE A 5 0.80 -9.58 -31.83
C PHE A 5 0.14 -8.34 -31.18
N CYS A 6 0.64 -7.78 -30.08
CA CYS A 6 2.04 -7.54 -29.74
C CYS A 6 2.27 -7.51 -28.22
N ARG A 7 2.92 -8.56 -27.71
CA ARG A 7 3.33 -8.77 -26.31
C ARG A 7 4.74 -8.22 -26.06
N ARG A 8 5.00 -6.92 -26.34
CA ARG A 8 6.38 -6.37 -26.42
C ARG A 8 6.65 -5.04 -25.71
N GLN A 9 5.88 -4.63 -24.69
CA GLN A 9 6.13 -3.33 -24.03
C GLN A 9 6.20 -3.34 -22.49
N ILE A 10 6.51 -4.48 -21.84
CA ILE A 10 6.50 -4.57 -20.35
C ILE A 10 7.86 -4.95 -19.74
N LEU A 11 8.99 -4.68 -20.42
CA LEU A 11 10.31 -5.10 -19.91
C LEU A 11 11.41 -4.02 -20.04
N GLN A 12 11.15 -2.78 -19.60
CA GLN A 12 12.19 -1.75 -19.48
C GLN A 12 12.06 -0.84 -18.25
N LEU A 13 11.91 -1.41 -17.04
CA LEU A 13 11.98 -0.60 -15.82
C LEU A 13 12.57 -1.34 -14.60
N LEU A 14 13.65 -2.10 -14.82
CA LEU A 14 14.44 -2.70 -13.74
C LEU A 14 15.95 -2.53 -14.00
N ALA A 15 16.44 -1.29 -13.88
CA ALA A 15 17.88 -1.00 -14.02
C ALA A 15 18.35 0.21 -13.17
N PHE A 16 17.96 0.29 -11.89
CA PHE A 16 18.51 1.30 -10.97
C PHE A 16 18.86 0.74 -9.58
N LEU A 17 19.60 -0.37 -9.54
CA LEU A 17 20.28 -0.83 -8.33
C LEU A 17 21.64 -1.46 -8.70
N SER A 18 22.69 -0.64 -8.73
CA SER A 18 24.07 -1.00 -8.38
C SER A 18 25.07 0.06 -8.87
N CYS A 19 25.58 0.86 -7.94
CA CYS A 19 26.89 1.55 -7.91
C CYS A 19 26.74 2.65 -6.84
N GLY A 20 27.59 2.83 -5.84
CA GLY A 20 28.85 2.20 -5.47
C GLY A 20 29.34 2.95 -4.24
N VAL A 21 29.78 2.20 -3.24
CA VAL A 21 30.42 2.66 -2.00
C VAL A 21 31.85 3.11 -2.31
N LEU A 22 32.31 4.23 -1.73
CA LEU A 22 33.67 4.56 -1.25
C LEU A 22 34.03 6.04 -1.48
N GLY A 23 34.32 6.77 -0.40
CA GLY A 23 34.83 8.14 -0.46
C GLY A 23 35.00 8.77 0.93
N SER A 24 35.99 8.27 1.67
CA SER A 24 36.41 8.77 2.98
C SER A 24 37.15 10.10 2.85
N ALA A 25 36.75 11.14 3.58
CA ALA A 25 37.59 12.29 3.88
C ALA A 25 37.36 12.77 5.32
N ARG A 26 38.42 12.63 6.11
CA ARG A 26 38.58 13.13 7.48
C ARG A 26 38.51 14.66 7.48
N SER A 27 37.79 15.24 8.43
CA SER A 27 38.16 16.56 8.97
C SER A 27 37.71 16.66 10.42
N SER A 28 38.70 16.79 11.30
CA SER A 28 38.59 16.96 12.73
C SER A 28 38.54 18.44 13.08
N CYS A 29 37.49 18.91 13.75
CA CYS A 29 37.57 20.10 14.61
C CYS A 29 36.72 19.91 15.86
N SER A 30 37.41 20.00 16.98
CA SER A 30 36.92 19.97 18.36
C SER A 30 36.17 21.25 18.71
N ALA A 31 35.02 21.15 19.37
CA ALA A 31 34.47 22.22 20.19
C ALA A 31 33.77 21.60 21.42
N ARG A 32 34.43 21.72 22.57
CA ARG A 32 33.88 21.47 23.91
C ARG A 32 33.09 22.69 24.39
N ARG A 33 32.00 22.43 25.15
CA ARG A 33 31.39 23.18 26.29
C ARG A 33 29.86 23.14 26.14
N ALA A 34 29.02 22.95 27.16
CA ALA A 34 29.21 22.81 28.60
C ALA A 34 27.96 22.10 29.17
N MET A 35 28.13 21.44 30.31
CA MET A 35 27.05 20.86 31.11
C MET A 35 26.13 21.93 31.72
N LYS A 36 24.83 21.68 31.73
CA LYS A 36 23.91 22.22 32.74
C LYS A 36 23.04 21.08 33.27
N GLN A 37 23.29 20.72 34.53
CA GLN A 37 22.49 19.76 35.30
C GLN A 37 21.27 20.44 35.95
N ARG A 38 20.35 19.56 36.39
CA ARG A 38 19.22 19.68 37.34
C ARG A 38 17.86 19.65 36.64
N SER A 39 16.86 18.88 37.07
CA SER A 39 16.73 17.90 38.16
C SER A 39 15.38 17.20 37.98
N SER A 40 15.30 15.93 38.39
CA SER A 40 14.16 15.25 39.03
C SER A 40 12.73 15.49 38.50
N GLU A 41 12.14 14.46 37.90
CA GLU A 41 10.99 13.69 38.44
C GLU A 41 10.38 12.77 37.36
N ASN A 42 9.96 11.58 37.76
CA ASN A 42 9.14 10.59 37.04
C ASN A 42 8.52 9.69 38.14
N PRO A 43 7.39 8.95 37.97
CA PRO A 43 6.48 8.78 36.81
C PRO A 43 4.98 8.68 37.27
N PRO A 44 4.07 7.83 36.72
CA PRO A 44 3.46 7.76 35.39
C PRO A 44 1.91 7.83 35.42
N LEU A 45 1.25 8.26 34.33
CA LEU A 45 -0.10 7.76 34.01
C LEU A 45 -0.24 7.53 32.50
N LEU A 46 -0.22 6.24 32.16
CA LEU A 46 -0.76 5.57 30.98
C LEU A 46 -1.58 6.47 30.03
N GLU A 47 -0.91 7.15 29.10
CA GLU A 47 -1.55 7.42 27.81
C GLU A 47 -1.64 6.10 27.07
N LYS A 48 -2.81 5.47 27.16
CA LYS A 48 -3.22 4.36 26.32
C LYS A 48 -3.32 4.88 24.89
N HIS A 49 -2.18 5.04 24.23
CA HIS A 49 -2.12 5.17 22.78
C HIS A 49 -2.61 3.84 22.22
N ASN A 50 -3.91 3.74 21.99
CA ASN A 50 -4.44 2.92 20.91
C ASN A 50 -3.94 3.53 19.60
N GLY A 51 -2.63 3.40 19.36
CA GLY A 51 -2.02 3.72 18.09
C GLY A 51 -2.48 2.65 17.12
N THR A 52 -3.67 2.82 16.56
CA THR A 52 -3.96 2.27 15.24
C THR A 52 -2.80 2.71 14.37
N ARG A 53 -1.93 1.75 14.03
CA ARG A 53 -0.74 1.95 13.23
C ARG A 53 -1.20 2.61 11.93
N ARG A 54 -1.16 3.93 11.87
CA ARG A 54 -1.62 4.69 10.71
C ARG A 54 -0.70 4.30 9.57
N MET A 55 -1.21 3.46 8.69
CA MET A 55 -0.45 2.96 7.57
C MET A 55 -0.04 4.17 6.72
N SER A 56 1.23 4.21 6.31
CA SER A 56 1.71 5.29 5.45
C SER A 56 1.00 5.20 4.09
N ARG A 57 0.36 6.28 3.66
CA ARG A 57 -0.59 6.28 2.53
C ARG A 57 0.01 5.76 1.23
N ARG A 58 1.19 6.26 0.84
CA ARG A 58 1.84 5.92 -0.43
C ARG A 58 2.22 4.42 -0.52
N PRO A 59 2.93 3.82 0.44
CA PRO A 59 3.24 2.39 0.37
C PRO A 59 1.98 1.52 0.44
N THR A 60 0.94 1.92 1.18
CA THR A 60 -0.34 1.20 1.20
C THR A 60 -1.01 1.17 -0.17
N LEU A 61 -1.04 2.31 -0.89
CA LEU A 61 -1.60 2.37 -2.24
C LEU A 61 -0.79 1.54 -3.25
N LEU A 62 0.55 1.49 -3.12
CA LEU A 62 1.39 0.64 -3.95
C LEU A 62 1.11 -0.84 -3.69
N ASN A 63 1.03 -1.25 -2.44
CA ASN A 63 0.67 -2.63 -2.08
C ASN A 63 -0.73 -2.99 -2.59
N ALA A 64 -1.70 -2.08 -2.49
CA ALA A 64 -3.04 -2.28 -3.01
C ALA A 64 -3.02 -2.50 -4.53
N LEU A 65 -2.23 -1.71 -5.27
CA LEU A 65 -2.05 -1.88 -6.70
C LEU A 65 -1.43 -3.24 -7.06
N GLU A 66 -0.44 -3.70 -6.29
CA GLU A 66 0.17 -5.02 -6.51
C GLU A 66 -0.84 -6.16 -6.33
N HIS A 67 -1.64 -6.13 -5.26
CA HIS A 67 -2.72 -7.10 -5.05
C HIS A 67 -3.77 -7.03 -6.16
N ALA A 68 -4.17 -5.81 -6.58
CA ALA A 68 -5.13 -5.64 -7.67
C ALA A 68 -4.65 -6.25 -8.99
N ASN A 69 -3.38 -6.04 -9.33
CA ASN A 69 -2.78 -6.58 -10.55
C ASN A 69 -2.74 -8.13 -10.50
N ARG A 70 -2.42 -8.71 -9.34
CA ARG A 70 -2.48 -10.17 -9.16
C ARG A 70 -3.91 -10.69 -9.27
N ALA A 71 -4.86 -10.03 -8.62
CA ALA A 71 -6.28 -10.40 -8.67
C ALA A 71 -6.81 -10.43 -10.11
N VAL A 72 -6.50 -9.39 -10.90
CA VAL A 72 -6.89 -9.33 -12.32
C VAL A 72 -6.25 -10.47 -13.12
N ALA A 73 -4.96 -10.78 -12.90
CA ALA A 73 -4.30 -11.87 -13.61
C ALA A 73 -4.96 -13.22 -13.29
N LEU A 74 -5.27 -13.49 -12.02
CA LEU A 74 -5.93 -14.72 -11.57
C LEU A 74 -7.38 -14.82 -12.08
N ASP A 75 -8.11 -13.70 -12.04
CA ASP A 75 -9.46 -13.59 -12.59
C ASP A 75 -9.47 -13.93 -14.08
N THR A 76 -8.55 -13.35 -14.86
CA THR A 76 -8.43 -13.67 -16.29
C THR A 76 -8.00 -15.11 -16.57
N ALA A 77 -7.31 -15.76 -15.62
CA ALA A 77 -6.95 -17.16 -15.70
C ALA A 77 -8.08 -18.12 -15.27
N GLY A 78 -9.17 -17.60 -14.68
CA GLY A 78 -10.28 -18.38 -14.15
C GLY A 78 -10.03 -18.97 -12.76
N SER A 79 -8.93 -18.61 -12.10
CA SER A 79 -8.64 -18.99 -10.70
C SER A 79 -9.48 -18.17 -9.73
N VAL A 80 -10.79 -18.45 -9.67
CA VAL A 80 -11.74 -17.58 -8.96
C VAL A 80 -11.42 -17.44 -7.46
N SER A 81 -11.09 -18.53 -6.75
CA SER A 81 -10.78 -18.47 -5.31
C SER A 81 -9.58 -17.59 -5.00
N GLU A 82 -8.50 -17.71 -5.78
CA GLU A 82 -7.28 -16.93 -5.56
C GLU A 82 -7.50 -15.46 -5.98
N ALA A 83 -8.28 -15.23 -7.04
CA ALA A 83 -8.65 -13.89 -7.49
C ALA A 83 -9.45 -13.13 -6.43
N THR A 84 -10.43 -13.78 -5.80
CA THR A 84 -11.26 -13.16 -4.75
C THR A 84 -10.43 -12.83 -3.51
N GLU A 85 -9.48 -13.68 -3.13
CA GLU A 85 -8.54 -13.39 -2.04
C GLU A 85 -7.69 -12.13 -2.32
N GLU A 86 -7.11 -12.02 -3.52
CA GLU A 86 -6.30 -10.86 -3.88
C GLU A 86 -7.14 -9.57 -4.03
N TYR A 87 -8.38 -9.67 -4.54
CA TYR A 87 -9.31 -8.54 -4.54
C TYR A 87 -9.66 -8.11 -3.11
N ASN A 88 -9.91 -9.04 -2.19
CA ASN A 88 -10.21 -8.73 -0.80
C ASN A 88 -9.04 -8.01 -0.11
N ARG A 89 -7.80 -8.48 -0.30
CA ARG A 89 -6.60 -7.78 0.21
C ARG A 89 -6.47 -6.36 -0.35
N THR A 90 -6.81 -6.18 -1.63
CA THR A 90 -6.86 -4.84 -2.24
C THR A 90 -7.88 -3.94 -1.54
N ILE A 91 -9.10 -4.45 -1.33
CA ILE A 91 -10.21 -3.72 -0.69
C ILE A 91 -9.82 -3.28 0.73
N GLU A 92 -9.27 -4.20 1.54
CA GLU A 92 -8.81 -3.91 2.91
C GLU A 92 -7.77 -2.78 2.95
N LEU A 93 -6.80 -2.79 2.04
CA LEU A 93 -5.78 -1.74 1.97
C LEU A 93 -6.38 -0.39 1.58
N LEU A 94 -7.32 -0.35 0.63
CA LEU A 94 -8.00 0.89 0.23
C LEU A 94 -8.90 1.43 1.36
N GLU A 95 -9.55 0.56 2.12
CA GLU A 95 -10.32 0.94 3.31
C GLU A 95 -9.43 1.55 4.39
N GLY A 96 -8.27 0.94 4.66
CA GLY A 96 -7.28 1.49 5.57
C GLY A 96 -6.78 2.88 5.14
N VAL A 97 -6.61 3.10 3.83
CA VAL A 97 -6.27 4.43 3.30
C VAL A 97 -7.40 5.42 3.52
N LEU A 98 -8.65 5.05 3.20
CA LEU A 98 -9.82 5.91 3.37
C LEU A 98 -10.02 6.33 4.83
N GLN A 99 -9.88 5.39 5.77
CA GLN A 99 -9.96 5.68 7.20
C GLN A 99 -8.87 6.67 7.64
N GLY A 100 -7.70 6.65 7.00
CA GLY A 100 -6.60 7.55 7.28
C GLY A 100 -6.75 8.97 6.71
N ILE A 101 -7.68 9.22 5.79
CA ILE A 101 -7.88 10.53 5.13
C ILE A 101 -8.71 11.49 5.98
N GLY A 102 -9.55 10.99 6.90
CA GLY A 102 -10.40 11.80 7.78
C GLY A 102 -11.66 12.33 7.08
N GLU A 103 -12.77 12.42 7.83
CA GLU A 103 -14.12 12.74 7.30
C GLU A 103 -14.27 14.20 6.83
N ASP A 104 -13.46 15.13 7.35
CA ASP A 104 -13.49 16.57 7.02
C ASP A 104 -13.07 16.88 5.56
N SER A 105 -12.69 15.85 4.79
CA SER A 105 -12.22 15.96 3.42
C SER A 105 -13.04 15.08 2.47
N SER A 106 -14.34 14.89 2.74
CA SER A 106 -15.29 14.18 1.86
C SER A 106 -15.24 14.66 0.39
N ASP A 107 -14.89 15.93 0.15
CA ASP A 107 -14.74 16.51 -1.19
C ASP A 107 -13.32 16.35 -1.77
N ASN A 108 -12.45 15.62 -1.09
CA ASN A 108 -11.12 15.28 -1.59
C ASN A 108 -11.27 14.33 -2.77
N GLU A 109 -10.97 14.86 -3.96
CA GLU A 109 -11.02 14.14 -5.23
C GLU A 109 -10.30 12.77 -5.16
N GLU A 110 -9.24 12.68 -4.36
CA GLU A 110 -8.52 11.43 -4.14
C GLU A 110 -9.34 10.39 -3.34
N SER A 111 -10.05 10.82 -2.30
CA SER A 111 -10.95 9.95 -1.53
C SER A 111 -12.07 9.39 -2.41
N VAL A 112 -12.64 10.25 -3.26
CA VAL A 112 -13.67 9.85 -4.23
C VAL A 112 -13.13 8.83 -5.23
N ARG A 113 -11.92 9.04 -5.78
CA ARG A 113 -11.29 8.07 -6.70
C ARG A 113 -11.03 6.73 -6.01
N ILE A 114 -10.47 6.74 -4.80
CA ILE A 114 -10.17 5.52 -4.04
C ILE A 114 -11.46 4.76 -3.72
N THR A 115 -12.52 5.47 -3.33
CA THR A 115 -13.84 4.90 -3.06
C THR A 115 -14.39 4.18 -4.30
N LYS A 116 -14.38 4.85 -5.47
CA LYS A 116 -14.85 4.24 -6.73
C LYS A 116 -14.07 2.97 -7.09
N ILE A 117 -12.75 2.99 -6.92
CA ILE A 117 -11.89 1.82 -7.21
C ILE A 117 -12.24 0.66 -6.26
N ARG A 118 -12.34 0.94 -4.96
CA ARG A 118 -12.72 -0.07 -3.95
C ARG A 118 -14.06 -0.71 -4.27
N ASP A 119 -15.07 0.10 -4.59
CA ASP A 119 -16.42 -0.39 -4.87
C ASP A 119 -16.46 -1.21 -6.16
N SER A 120 -15.68 -0.84 -7.18
CA SER A 120 -15.50 -1.67 -8.38
C SER A 120 -14.94 -3.05 -8.06
N TYR A 121 -13.95 -3.16 -7.17
CA TYR A 121 -13.39 -4.45 -6.77
C TYR A 121 -14.37 -5.27 -5.92
N ARG A 122 -15.11 -4.63 -5.00
CA ARG A 122 -16.19 -5.31 -4.24
C ARG A 122 -17.22 -5.93 -5.18
N ASN A 123 -17.68 -5.16 -6.17
CA ASN A 123 -18.64 -5.64 -7.17
C ASN A 123 -18.08 -6.81 -7.96
N ARG A 124 -16.79 -6.77 -8.34
CA ARG A 124 -16.16 -7.88 -9.06
C ARG A 124 -16.06 -9.13 -8.21
N THR A 125 -15.63 -9.00 -6.96
CA THR A 125 -15.56 -10.12 -5.99
C THR A 125 -16.94 -10.75 -5.81
N HIS A 126 -17.99 -9.95 -5.62
CA HIS A 126 -19.36 -10.45 -5.46
C HIS A 126 -19.80 -11.23 -6.71
N LEU A 127 -19.58 -10.67 -7.90
CA LEU A 127 -19.92 -11.34 -9.15
C LEU A 127 -19.18 -12.68 -9.32
N LEU A 128 -17.90 -12.72 -8.98
CA LEU A 128 -17.09 -13.94 -9.03
C LEU A 128 -17.63 -15.03 -8.10
N ILE A 129 -17.95 -14.66 -6.85
CA ILE A 129 -18.52 -15.59 -5.87
C ILE A 129 -19.87 -16.11 -6.35
N SER A 130 -20.78 -15.23 -6.77
CA SER A 130 -22.11 -15.64 -7.24
C SER A 130 -22.05 -16.58 -8.46
N ILE A 131 -21.12 -16.36 -9.39
CA ILE A 131 -20.93 -17.27 -10.52
C ILE A 131 -20.42 -18.64 -10.05
N CYS A 132 -19.48 -18.68 -9.10
CA CYS A 132 -18.98 -19.94 -8.55
C CYS A 132 -20.06 -20.72 -7.80
N GLU A 133 -20.84 -20.05 -6.95
CA GLU A 133 -21.93 -20.68 -6.20
C GLU A 133 -23.03 -21.21 -7.13
N SER A 134 -23.34 -20.51 -8.23
CA SER A 134 -24.34 -20.97 -9.21
C SER A 134 -23.94 -22.20 -10.01
N ARG A 135 -22.65 -22.57 -10.00
CA ARG A 135 -22.10 -23.72 -10.73
C ARG A 135 -21.88 -24.95 -9.83
N SER A 136 -22.06 -24.79 -8.52
CA SER A 136 -21.91 -25.83 -7.51
C SER A 136 -23.21 -26.58 -7.33
#